data_AF-A0A7R9WGI4-F1
#
_entry.id   AF-A0A7R9WGI4-F1
#
_cell.length_a   1.000
_cell.length_b   1.000
_cell.length_c   1.000
_cell.angle_alpha   90.00
_cell.angle_beta   90.00
_cell.angle_gamma   90.00
#
_symmetry.space_group_name_H-M   'P 1'
#
loop_
_entity.id
_entity.type
_entity.pdbx_description
1 polymer ?
#
loop_
_entity_poly.entity_id
_entity_poly.type
_entity_poly.pdbx_seq_one_letter_code
_entity_poly.pdbx_strand_id
1 'polypeptide(L)'
;MLSTGGTAKKLREAGLTVKDVSEHTGHAECLDGRVKTLHPKVHGGLLGVRGNKKHEEDMEKLGIGKIDMTILNLYPFEKTVKGGGDFSQCIENIDIGGPSMLRSTAKNHAFTTIVTSPDQYDAVMDCMAANGGGATLALRRKFAARAFALSASYDSAIASWFSEQIDDEQAPVVARAYKPHTTLKYGCNPHQKPARILSRLGSDLPFEILNGVPGYINLLDAANAWQLVKELKEATGLAAASSFKHVSPAGAAVAVPLSDVECRAYEVTPEAAAELTPSAL
;
A
#
# COMPACT_ATOMS: atom_id res chain seq x y z
N MET A 1 5.63 -29.60 -3.93
CA MET A 1 5.31 -28.26 -3.39
C MET A 1 5.23 -28.33 -1.88
N LEU A 2 5.66 -27.26 -1.18
CA LEU A 2 5.53 -27.12 0.27
C LEU A 2 4.40 -26.12 0.57
N SER A 3 3.48 -26.44 1.47
CA SER A 3 2.40 -25.52 1.85
C SER A 3 1.87 -25.83 3.25
N THR A 4 0.97 -24.97 3.77
CA THR A 4 0.32 -25.16 5.07
C THR A 4 -1.16 -24.81 5.03
N GLY A 5 -1.92 -25.33 5.99
CA GLY A 5 -3.28 -24.89 6.31
C GLY A 5 -4.23 -24.88 5.10
N GLY A 6 -5.01 -23.80 4.98
CA GLY A 6 -6.01 -23.65 3.91
C GLY A 6 -5.43 -23.72 2.50
N THR A 7 -4.21 -23.22 2.28
CA THR A 7 -3.55 -23.27 0.97
C THR A 7 -3.22 -24.70 0.58
N ALA A 8 -2.68 -25.51 1.50
CA ALA A 8 -2.39 -26.92 1.24
C ALA A 8 -3.66 -27.71 0.90
N LYS A 9 -4.76 -27.44 1.62
CA LYS A 9 -6.08 -28.03 1.36
C LYS A 9 -6.57 -27.69 -0.05
N LYS A 10 -6.55 -26.40 -0.43
CA LYS A 10 -7.01 -25.94 -1.75
C LYS A 10 -6.21 -26.53 -2.91
N LEU A 11 -4.89 -26.66 -2.74
CA LEU A 11 -4.04 -27.30 -3.75
C LEU A 11 -4.34 -28.80 -3.89
N ARG A 12 -4.57 -29.53 -2.79
CA ARG A 12 -4.96 -30.94 -2.83
C ARG A 12 -6.34 -31.16 -3.45
N GLU A 13 -7.30 -30.29 -3.15
CA GLU A 13 -8.63 -30.29 -3.80
C GLU A 13 -8.52 -30.12 -5.32
N ALA A 14 -7.52 -29.38 -5.80
CA ALA A 14 -7.20 -29.23 -7.22
C ALA A 14 -6.39 -30.41 -7.81
N GLY A 15 -6.17 -31.49 -7.05
CA GLY A 15 -5.45 -32.69 -7.50
C GLY A 15 -3.92 -32.58 -7.46
N LEU A 16 -3.36 -31.56 -6.79
CA LEU A 16 -1.93 -31.34 -6.72
C LEU A 16 -1.27 -32.03 -5.52
N THR A 17 -0.07 -32.58 -5.73
CA THR A 17 0.74 -33.16 -4.64
C THR A 17 1.37 -32.07 -3.78
N VAL A 18 1.00 -32.06 -2.49
CA VAL A 18 1.49 -31.08 -1.51
C VAL A 18 2.06 -31.79 -0.29
N LYS A 19 3.29 -31.44 0.05
CA LYS A 19 3.94 -31.81 1.31
C LYS A 19 3.67 -30.73 2.35
N ASP A 20 3.20 -31.13 3.53
CA ASP A 20 2.99 -30.19 4.62
C ASP A 20 4.32 -29.70 5.20
N VAL A 21 4.35 -28.45 5.67
CA VAL A 21 5.56 -27.91 6.31
C VAL A 21 5.95 -28.70 7.56
N SER A 22 5.00 -29.22 8.34
CA SER A 22 5.29 -30.07 9.51
C SER A 22 6.03 -31.36 9.12
N GLU A 23 5.64 -31.99 8.01
CA GLU A 23 6.34 -33.15 7.45
C GLU A 23 7.73 -32.80 6.93
N HIS A 24 7.91 -31.57 6.42
CA HIS A 24 9.21 -31.08 5.98
C HIS A 24 10.15 -30.75 7.15
N THR A 25 9.64 -30.10 8.19
CA THR A 25 10.43 -29.72 9.37
C THR A 25 10.73 -30.92 10.26
N GLY A 26 9.78 -31.86 10.36
CA GLY A 26 9.78 -32.92 11.36
C GLY A 26 9.32 -32.43 12.74
N HIS A 27 8.67 -31.27 12.79
CA HIS A 27 8.14 -30.70 14.03
C HIS A 27 6.61 -30.63 13.94
N ALA A 28 5.95 -31.14 14.99
CA ALA A 28 4.50 -31.07 15.10
C ALA A 28 4.03 -29.61 15.20
N GLU A 29 2.82 -29.35 14.72
CA GLU A 29 2.20 -28.04 14.90
C GLU A 29 1.95 -27.79 16.40
N CYS A 30 2.31 -26.60 16.88
CA CYS A 30 2.18 -26.20 18.26
C CYS A 30 1.82 -24.70 18.35
N LEU A 31 1.35 -24.26 19.53
CA LEU A 31 0.96 -22.87 19.79
C LEU A 31 -0.02 -22.33 18.74
N ASP A 32 -1.04 -23.13 18.40
CA ASP A 32 -2.05 -22.82 17.38
C ASP A 32 -1.46 -22.42 16.02
N GLY A 33 -0.29 -22.99 15.68
CA GLY A 33 0.37 -22.79 14.40
C GLY A 33 1.21 -21.51 14.30
N ARG A 34 1.37 -20.75 15.40
CA ARG A 34 2.12 -19.47 15.42
C ARG A 34 3.58 -19.58 14.98
N VAL A 35 4.20 -20.73 15.20
CA VAL A 35 5.64 -20.94 14.94
C VAL A 35 5.92 -21.95 13.82
N LYS A 36 4.89 -22.40 13.10
CA LYS A 36 4.99 -23.55 12.17
C LYS A 36 6.02 -23.36 11.04
N THR A 37 6.25 -22.13 10.59
CA THR A 37 7.22 -21.82 9.53
C THR A 37 8.53 -21.24 10.05
N LEU A 38 8.61 -20.90 11.34
CA LEU A 38 9.78 -20.32 11.99
C LEU A 38 10.82 -21.40 12.33
N HIS A 39 11.26 -22.13 11.30
CA HIS A 39 12.12 -23.30 11.46
C HIS A 39 13.38 -23.20 10.58
N PRO A 40 14.57 -23.63 11.07
CA PRO A 40 15.81 -23.59 10.30
C PRO A 40 15.75 -24.34 8.95
N LYS A 41 15.02 -25.45 8.85
CA LYS A 41 14.82 -26.12 7.55
C LYS A 41 14.09 -25.26 6.52
N VAL A 42 13.15 -24.43 6.95
CA VAL A 42 12.43 -23.50 6.05
C VAL A 42 13.33 -22.30 5.72
N HIS A 43 13.79 -21.58 6.75
CA HIS A 43 14.58 -20.37 6.56
C HIS A 43 15.97 -20.63 5.97
N GLY A 44 16.61 -21.75 6.31
CA GLY A 44 17.86 -22.19 5.71
C GLY A 44 17.69 -22.53 4.22
N GLY A 45 16.56 -23.14 3.83
CA GLY A 45 16.24 -23.37 2.44
C GLY A 45 16.02 -22.08 1.64
N LEU A 46 15.49 -21.03 2.29
CA LEU A 46 15.28 -19.70 1.71
C LEU A 46 16.54 -18.83 1.69
N LEU A 47 17.41 -18.94 2.71
CA LEU A 47 18.56 -18.04 2.93
C LEU A 47 19.91 -18.64 2.54
N GLY A 48 19.97 -19.93 2.22
CA GLY A 48 21.18 -20.59 1.74
C GLY A 48 21.74 -19.87 0.51
N VAL A 49 22.99 -19.41 0.62
CA VAL A 49 23.71 -18.74 -0.48
C VAL A 49 24.29 -19.83 -1.37
N ARG A 50 23.78 -19.95 -2.59
CA ARG A 50 24.17 -21.04 -3.51
C ARG A 50 25.54 -20.73 -4.11
N GLY A 51 26.38 -21.77 -4.25
CA GLY A 51 27.78 -21.61 -4.63
C GLY A 51 28.69 -21.12 -3.50
N ASN A 52 28.17 -20.89 -2.29
CA ASN A 52 29.00 -20.71 -1.10
C ASN A 52 29.22 -22.08 -0.44
N LYS A 53 30.44 -22.60 -0.53
CA LYS A 53 30.81 -23.94 -0.03
C LYS A 53 30.41 -24.17 1.43
N LYS A 54 30.61 -23.18 2.31
CA LYS A 54 30.25 -23.30 3.73
C LYS A 54 28.74 -23.45 3.91
N HIS A 55 27.95 -22.62 3.22
CA HIS A 55 26.49 -22.72 3.32
C HIS A 55 25.97 -24.04 2.76
N GLU A 56 26.55 -24.53 1.65
CA GLU A 56 26.13 -25.80 1.05
C GLU A 56 26.46 -26.99 1.95
N GLU A 57 27.64 -27.01 2.58
CA GLU A 57 28.00 -28.03 3.59
C GLU A 57 27.07 -27.99 4.80
N ASP A 58 26.76 -26.80 5.33
CA ASP A 58 25.85 -26.66 6.47
C ASP A 58 24.44 -27.15 6.12
N MET A 59 23.95 -26.82 4.91
CA MET A 59 22.64 -27.28 4.43
C MET A 59 22.61 -28.80 4.26
N GLU A 60 23.66 -29.41 3.70
CA GLU A 60 23.75 -30.86 3.53
C GLU A 60 23.78 -31.58 4.88
N LYS A 61 24.67 -31.15 5.80
CA LYS A 61 24.81 -31.73 7.15
C LYS A 61 23.50 -31.68 7.94
N LEU A 62 22.71 -30.62 7.77
CA LEU A 62 21.46 -30.41 8.50
C LEU A 62 20.22 -30.90 7.74
N GLY A 63 20.38 -31.50 6.56
CA GLY A 63 19.27 -31.99 5.73
C GLY A 63 18.32 -30.87 5.28
N ILE A 64 18.86 -29.70 4.95
CA ILE A 64 18.12 -28.51 4.53
C ILE A 64 18.04 -28.49 2.99
N GLY A 65 16.84 -28.66 2.47
CA GLY A 65 16.58 -28.54 1.03
C GLY A 65 16.56 -27.09 0.56
N LYS A 66 16.96 -26.85 -0.71
CA LYS A 66 16.86 -25.54 -1.35
C LYS A 66 15.39 -25.20 -1.63
N ILE A 67 15.00 -23.94 -1.43
CA ILE A 67 13.69 -23.42 -1.83
C ILE A 67 13.92 -22.32 -2.88
N ASP A 68 13.38 -22.50 -4.09
CA ASP A 68 13.57 -21.59 -5.22
C ASP A 68 12.54 -20.46 -5.29
N MET A 69 11.33 -20.72 -4.81
CA MET A 69 10.22 -19.78 -4.92
C MET A 69 9.31 -19.84 -3.70
N THR A 70 8.87 -18.68 -3.25
CA THR A 70 7.86 -18.51 -2.22
C THR A 70 6.70 -17.71 -2.80
N ILE A 71 5.49 -18.27 -2.74
CA ILE A 71 4.24 -17.55 -3.07
C ILE A 71 3.53 -17.27 -1.75
N LEU A 72 3.49 -16.00 -1.36
CA LEU A 72 3.00 -15.59 -0.04
C LEU A 72 2.42 -14.18 -0.09
N ASN A 73 1.14 -14.05 0.26
CA ASN A 73 0.53 -12.77 0.58
C ASN A 73 0.37 -12.64 2.11
N LEU A 74 0.29 -11.40 2.59
CA LEU A 74 -0.07 -11.12 3.97
C LEU A 74 -1.57 -10.83 4.02
N TYR A 75 -2.26 -11.35 5.02
CA TYR A 75 -3.62 -10.94 5.28
C TYR A 75 -3.61 -9.45 5.64
N PRO A 76 -4.48 -8.60 5.06
CA PRO A 76 -4.46 -7.18 5.37
C PRO A 76 -4.91 -7.00 6.83
N PHE A 77 -3.97 -6.72 7.73
CA PHE A 77 -4.26 -6.42 9.13
C PHE A 77 -5.35 -5.34 9.27
N GLU A 78 -5.31 -4.33 8.39
CA GLU A 78 -6.33 -3.28 8.29
C GLU A 78 -7.77 -3.82 8.09
N LYS A 79 -7.95 -4.97 7.42
CA LYS A 79 -9.28 -5.58 7.25
C LYS A 79 -9.80 -6.17 8.56
N THR A 80 -8.94 -6.76 9.39
CA THR A 80 -9.32 -7.25 10.72
C THR A 80 -9.76 -6.09 11.60
N VAL A 81 -8.97 -5.01 11.64
CA VAL A 81 -9.29 -3.80 12.41
C VAL A 81 -10.61 -3.18 11.94
N LYS A 82 -10.78 -2.99 10.62
CA LYS A 82 -12.04 -2.47 10.04
C LYS A 82 -13.26 -3.37 10.27
N GLY A 83 -13.04 -4.66 10.52
CA GLY A 83 -14.09 -5.62 10.86
C GLY A 83 -14.64 -5.49 12.28
N GLY A 84 -14.11 -4.57 13.09
CA GLY A 84 -14.53 -4.36 14.48
C GLY A 84 -14.02 -5.44 15.43
N GLY A 85 -12.91 -6.09 15.10
CA GLY A 85 -12.29 -7.05 16.00
C GLY A 85 -11.84 -6.39 17.29
N ASP A 86 -12.03 -7.07 18.42
CA ASP A 86 -11.51 -6.59 19.70
C ASP A 86 -9.97 -6.57 19.72
N PHE A 87 -9.38 -5.96 20.76
CA PHE A 87 -7.93 -5.83 20.88
C PHE A 87 -7.23 -7.20 20.76
N SER A 88 -7.71 -8.21 21.48
CA SER A 88 -7.14 -9.56 21.47
C SER A 88 -7.22 -10.19 20.08
N GLN A 89 -8.36 -10.07 19.40
CA GLN A 89 -8.54 -10.56 18.03
C GLN A 89 -7.59 -9.88 17.05
N CYS A 90 -7.33 -8.58 17.19
CA CYS A 90 -6.35 -7.90 16.36
C CYS A 90 -4.93 -8.43 16.61
N ILE A 91 -4.54 -8.63 17.88
CA ILE A 91 -3.24 -9.21 18.25
C ILE A 91 -3.05 -10.61 17.67
N GLU A 92 -4.07 -11.47 17.75
CA GLU A 92 -4.02 -12.83 17.20
C GLU A 92 -3.81 -12.86 15.67
N ASN A 93 -4.25 -11.82 14.97
CA ASN A 93 -4.11 -11.71 13.51
C ASN A 93 -2.77 -11.09 13.07
N ILE A 94 -1.87 -10.74 13.99
CA ILE A 94 -0.52 -10.29 13.64
C ILE A 94 0.31 -11.51 13.20
N ASP A 95 0.49 -11.67 11.89
CA ASP A 95 1.34 -12.68 11.30
C ASP A 95 2.84 -12.42 11.58
N ILE A 96 3.53 -13.42 12.12
CA ILE A 96 4.99 -13.43 12.33
C ILE A 96 5.70 -14.27 11.26
N GLY A 97 5.11 -15.40 10.87
CA GLY A 97 5.70 -16.36 9.95
C GLY A 97 5.76 -15.82 8.52
N GLY A 98 4.69 -15.18 8.07
CA GLY A 98 4.57 -14.58 6.74
C GLY A 98 5.63 -13.52 6.49
N PRO A 99 5.70 -12.44 7.29
CA PRO A 99 6.74 -11.41 7.14
C PRO A 99 8.16 -11.97 7.25
N SER A 100 8.38 -12.98 8.11
CA SER A 100 9.69 -13.63 8.23
C SER A 100 10.09 -14.36 6.94
N MET A 101 9.19 -15.15 6.34
CA MET A 101 9.46 -15.85 5.08
C MET A 101 9.56 -14.88 3.89
N LEU A 102 8.71 -13.86 3.87
CA LEU A 102 8.71 -12.76 2.90
C LEU A 102 10.09 -12.11 2.83
N ARG A 103 10.61 -11.66 3.99
CA ARG A 103 11.92 -11.01 4.12
C ARG A 103 13.06 -11.98 3.83
N SER A 104 12.97 -13.24 4.27
CA SER A 104 14.00 -14.24 4.01
C SER A 104 14.16 -14.52 2.53
N THR A 105 13.04 -14.70 1.82
CA THR A 105 13.03 -14.91 0.38
C THR A 105 13.54 -13.67 -0.35
N ALA A 106 12.99 -12.47 -0.04
CA ALA A 106 13.39 -11.23 -0.69
C ALA A 106 14.87 -10.87 -0.48
N LYS A 107 15.42 -11.12 0.71
CA LYS A 107 16.85 -10.93 1.01
C LYS A 107 17.72 -11.78 0.08
N ASN A 108 17.33 -13.04 -0.16
CA ASN A 108 18.10 -13.98 -0.97
C ASN A 108 17.70 -13.99 -2.46
N HIS A 109 17.19 -12.87 -2.98
CA HIS A 109 16.74 -12.73 -4.38
C HIS A 109 17.81 -13.04 -5.44
N ALA A 110 19.08 -13.15 -5.05
CA ALA A 110 20.12 -13.70 -5.91
C ALA A 110 19.76 -15.11 -6.40
N PHE A 111 19.03 -15.88 -5.59
CA PHE A 111 18.71 -17.29 -5.84
C PHE A 111 17.22 -17.64 -5.70
N THR A 112 16.44 -16.84 -4.98
CA THR A 112 15.03 -17.14 -4.68
C THR A 112 14.06 -16.11 -5.26
N THR A 113 12.86 -16.56 -5.60
CA THR A 113 11.81 -15.70 -6.17
C THR A 113 10.67 -15.55 -5.18
N ILE A 114 10.34 -14.32 -4.80
CA ILE A 114 9.19 -14.04 -3.93
C ILE A 114 8.02 -13.54 -4.77
N VAL A 115 6.83 -14.10 -4.60
CA VAL A 115 5.60 -13.66 -5.29
C VAL A 115 4.59 -13.27 -4.23
N THR A 116 4.23 -11.99 -4.18
CA THR A 116 3.49 -11.41 -3.06
C THR A 116 2.01 -11.14 -3.34
N SER A 117 1.62 -11.21 -4.61
CA SER A 117 0.27 -10.91 -5.05
C SER A 117 -0.04 -11.61 -6.37
N PRO A 118 -1.30 -12.00 -6.64
CA PRO A 118 -1.70 -12.65 -7.88
C PRO A 118 -1.39 -11.86 -9.17
N ASP A 119 -1.32 -10.53 -9.11
CA ASP A 119 -0.95 -9.68 -10.27
C ASP A 119 0.49 -9.93 -10.77
N GLN A 120 1.28 -10.72 -10.04
CA GLN A 120 2.63 -11.11 -10.41
C GLN A 120 2.71 -12.47 -11.11
N TYR A 121 1.61 -13.23 -11.17
CA TYR A 121 1.61 -14.61 -11.68
C TYR A 121 1.99 -14.67 -13.15
N ASP A 122 1.36 -13.88 -14.01
CA ASP A 122 1.65 -13.89 -15.46
C ASP A 122 3.12 -13.56 -15.71
N ALA A 123 3.63 -12.49 -15.09
CA ALA A 123 5.03 -12.08 -15.24
C ALA A 123 6.04 -13.14 -14.80
N VAL A 124 5.74 -13.95 -13.77
CA VAL A 124 6.65 -15.04 -13.35
C VAL A 124 6.52 -16.27 -14.24
N MET A 125 5.29 -16.62 -14.66
CA MET A 125 5.05 -17.74 -15.57
C MET A 125 5.73 -17.50 -16.93
N ASP A 126 5.54 -16.32 -17.52
CA ASP A 126 6.18 -15.93 -18.78
C ASP A 126 7.71 -15.95 -18.67
N CYS A 127 8.23 -15.42 -17.57
CA CYS A 127 9.66 -15.41 -17.32
C CYS A 127 10.21 -16.84 -17.20
N MET A 128 9.53 -17.74 -16.49
CA MET A 128 9.95 -19.13 -16.36
C MET A 128 9.88 -19.87 -17.70
N ALA A 129 8.80 -19.69 -18.46
CA ALA A 129 8.63 -20.30 -19.78
C ALA A 129 9.77 -19.90 -20.74
N ALA A 130 10.20 -18.64 -20.71
CA ALA A 130 11.27 -18.14 -21.55
C ALA A 130 12.70 -18.51 -21.06
N ASN A 131 12.86 -19.00 -19.83
CA ASN A 131 14.18 -19.19 -19.19
C ASN A 131 14.35 -20.59 -18.59
N GLY A 132 13.82 -21.63 -19.25
CA GLY A 132 14.03 -23.03 -18.85
C GLY A 132 13.47 -23.36 -17.45
N GLY A 133 12.38 -22.70 -17.05
CA GLY A 133 11.75 -22.86 -15.74
C GLY A 133 12.29 -21.93 -14.64
N GLY A 134 13.29 -21.09 -14.92
CA GLY A 134 13.86 -20.15 -13.94
C GLY A 134 13.32 -18.72 -14.06
N ALA A 135 13.22 -17.99 -12.94
CA ALA A 135 13.05 -16.54 -12.99
C ALA A 135 14.40 -15.85 -13.27
N THR A 136 14.41 -14.71 -13.96
CA THR A 136 15.64 -13.91 -14.15
C THR A 136 16.02 -13.13 -12.88
N LEU A 137 17.30 -12.76 -12.73
CA LEU A 137 17.74 -11.90 -11.62
C LEU A 137 17.01 -10.55 -11.60
N ALA A 138 16.72 -9.99 -12.78
CA ALA A 138 15.97 -8.74 -12.91
C ALA A 138 14.56 -8.87 -12.32
N LEU A 139 13.83 -9.94 -12.64
CA LEU A 139 12.51 -10.20 -12.08
C LEU A 139 12.59 -10.43 -10.56
N ARG A 140 13.55 -11.24 -10.10
CA ARG A 140 13.74 -11.50 -8.66
C ARG A 140 14.00 -10.21 -7.86
N ARG A 141 14.84 -9.30 -8.39
CA ARG A 141 15.07 -7.97 -7.79
C ARG A 141 13.80 -7.13 -7.74
N LYS A 142 13.05 -7.06 -8.84
CA LYS A 142 11.77 -6.33 -8.92
C LYS A 142 10.79 -6.83 -7.88
N PHE A 143 10.68 -8.15 -7.73
CA PHE A 143 9.75 -8.77 -6.80
C PHE A 143 10.22 -8.66 -5.34
N ALA A 144 11.53 -8.73 -5.08
CA ALA A 144 12.08 -8.48 -3.75
C ALA A 144 11.81 -7.04 -3.27
N ALA A 145 11.90 -6.04 -4.17
CA ALA A 145 11.53 -4.66 -3.84
C ALA A 145 10.05 -4.56 -3.45
N ARG A 146 9.14 -5.23 -4.19
CA ARG A 146 7.71 -5.29 -3.83
C ARG A 146 7.48 -5.98 -2.48
N ALA A 147 8.22 -7.05 -2.18
CA ALA A 147 8.11 -7.77 -0.92
C ALA A 147 8.54 -6.92 0.29
N PHE A 148 9.63 -6.17 0.19
CA PHE A 148 10.02 -5.25 1.28
C PHE A 148 9.04 -4.08 1.43
N ALA A 149 8.48 -3.56 0.32
CA ALA A 149 7.43 -2.55 0.39
C ALA A 149 6.15 -3.07 1.07
N LEU A 150 5.77 -4.33 0.78
CA LEU A 150 4.66 -5.00 1.46
C LEU A 150 4.91 -5.16 2.96
N SER A 151 6.11 -5.63 3.35
CA SER A 151 6.49 -5.75 4.77
C SER A 151 6.44 -4.40 5.49
N ALA A 152 7.01 -3.35 4.90
CA ALA A 152 7.00 -2.01 5.48
C ALA A 152 5.57 -1.44 5.63
N SER A 153 4.71 -1.72 4.66
CA SER A 153 3.30 -1.31 4.70
C SER A 153 2.53 -2.04 5.80
N TYR A 154 2.78 -3.34 5.95
CA TYR A 154 2.17 -4.17 6.98
C TYR A 154 2.56 -3.72 8.40
N ASP A 155 3.86 -3.52 8.64
CA ASP A 155 4.36 -3.06 9.94
C ASP A 155 3.90 -1.62 10.26
N SER A 156 3.80 -0.75 9.26
CA SER A 156 3.25 0.61 9.41
C SER A 156 1.78 0.61 9.84
N ALA A 157 0.98 -0.33 9.34
CA ALA A 157 -0.43 -0.49 9.73
C ALA A 157 -0.55 -0.98 11.19
N ILE A 158 0.26 -1.96 11.60
CA ILE A 158 0.30 -2.45 12.99
C ILE A 158 0.74 -1.34 13.94
N ALA A 159 1.81 -0.61 13.61
CA ALA A 159 2.31 0.49 14.43
C ALA A 159 1.27 1.61 14.58
N SER A 160 0.61 2.00 13.49
CA SER A 160 -0.46 3.02 13.54
C SER A 160 -1.61 2.58 14.45
N TRP A 161 -2.06 1.33 14.32
CA TRP A 161 -3.13 0.79 15.16
C TRP A 161 -2.74 0.76 16.64
N PHE A 162 -1.53 0.30 16.99
CA PHE A 162 -1.07 0.31 18.37
C PHE A 162 -1.04 1.72 18.97
N SER A 163 -0.54 2.71 18.24
CA SER A 163 -0.55 4.12 18.68
C SER A 163 -1.97 4.62 18.95
N GLU A 164 -2.94 4.24 18.11
CA GLU A 164 -4.36 4.58 18.32
C GLU A 164 -4.95 3.86 19.56
N GLN A 165 -4.52 2.63 19.88
CA GLN A 165 -5.04 1.90 21.04
C GLN A 165 -4.59 2.46 22.40
N ILE A 166 -3.44 3.14 22.44
CA ILE A 166 -2.86 3.67 23.68
C ILE A 166 -3.00 5.18 23.82
N ASP A 167 -3.68 5.84 22.87
CA ASP A 167 -3.86 7.30 22.81
C ASP A 167 -2.53 8.07 22.93
N ASP A 168 -1.46 7.54 22.33
CA ASP A 168 -0.12 8.13 22.40
C ASP A 168 0.03 9.25 21.37
N GLU A 169 -0.42 10.44 21.75
CA GLU A 169 -0.25 11.67 20.97
C GLU A 169 1.24 12.08 20.80
N GLN A 170 2.16 11.49 21.57
CA GLN A 170 3.58 11.84 21.59
C GLN A 170 4.47 10.73 21.03
N ALA A 171 3.91 9.82 20.22
CA ALA A 171 4.65 8.73 19.61
C ALA A 171 5.94 9.25 18.93
N PRO A 172 7.14 8.78 19.34
CA PRO A 172 8.41 9.35 18.86
C PRO A 172 8.65 9.06 17.37
N VAL A 173 7.93 8.08 16.79
CA VAL A 173 8.03 7.69 15.39
C VAL A 173 6.65 7.40 14.83
N VAL A 174 6.32 8.03 13.70
CA VAL A 174 5.08 7.77 12.95
C VAL A 174 5.42 7.18 11.58
N ALA A 175 5.07 5.91 11.35
CA ALA A 175 5.26 5.24 10.07
C ALA A 175 3.99 5.34 9.21
N ARG A 176 4.10 5.87 7.98
CA ARG A 176 2.99 5.93 7.02
C ARG A 176 3.41 5.38 5.67
N ALA A 177 2.69 4.37 5.19
CA ALA A 177 2.84 3.86 3.83
C ALA A 177 1.91 4.60 2.86
N TYR A 178 2.41 4.85 1.64
CA TYR A 178 1.66 5.51 0.58
C TYR A 178 1.69 4.68 -0.70
N LYS A 179 0.58 4.68 -1.45
CA LYS A 179 0.47 4.08 -2.78
C LYS A 179 0.43 5.17 -3.87
N PRO A 180 1.06 4.95 -5.03
CA PRO A 180 0.83 5.79 -6.20
C PRO A 180 -0.66 5.80 -6.58
N HIS A 181 -1.20 6.98 -6.86
CA HIS A 181 -2.60 7.17 -7.28
C HIS A 181 -2.69 7.69 -8.71
N THR A 182 -2.38 8.97 -8.92
CA THR A 182 -2.51 9.64 -10.24
C THR A 182 -1.18 10.25 -10.67
N THR A 183 -0.76 10.01 -11.90
CA THR A 183 0.39 10.71 -12.50
C THR A 183 0.01 12.15 -12.85
N LEU A 184 0.90 13.08 -12.55
CA LEU A 184 0.76 14.50 -12.89
C LEU A 184 1.57 14.83 -14.14
N LYS A 185 1.21 15.92 -14.82
CA LYS A 185 1.93 16.38 -16.02
C LYS A 185 3.43 16.60 -15.76
N TYR A 186 3.75 17.23 -14.63
CA TYR A 186 5.09 17.52 -14.10
C TYR A 186 4.95 18.11 -12.68
N GLY A 187 6.08 18.38 -12.00
CA GLY A 187 6.14 19.05 -10.70
C GLY A 187 5.81 20.54 -10.78
N CYS A 188 6.52 21.39 -10.05
CA CYS A 188 6.32 22.85 -10.12
C CYS A 188 6.67 23.40 -11.52
N ASN A 189 7.66 22.80 -12.19
CA ASN A 189 8.17 23.21 -13.49
C ASN A 189 8.21 22.03 -14.49
N PRO A 190 8.11 22.26 -15.81
CA PRO A 190 8.03 21.20 -16.83
C PRO A 190 9.15 20.15 -16.82
N HIS A 191 10.35 20.50 -16.36
CA HIS A 191 11.51 19.59 -16.30
C HIS A 191 11.47 18.65 -15.08
N GLN A 192 10.60 18.89 -14.10
CA GLN A 192 10.49 18.07 -12.89
C GLN A 192 9.55 16.88 -13.13
N LYS A 193 10.08 15.84 -13.78
CA LYS A 193 9.36 14.59 -14.08
C LYS A 193 10.14 13.37 -13.54
N PRO A 194 9.45 12.29 -13.12
CA PRO A 194 7.99 12.16 -13.01
C PRO A 194 7.42 12.89 -11.78
N ALA A 195 6.13 13.21 -11.82
CA ALA A 195 5.37 13.74 -10.68
C ALA A 195 4.07 12.93 -10.52
N ARG A 196 3.61 12.72 -9.29
CA ARG A 196 2.44 11.89 -8.99
C ARG A 196 1.81 12.26 -7.64
N ILE A 197 0.51 12.07 -7.54
CA ILE A 197 -0.23 12.02 -6.27
C ILE A 197 0.00 10.66 -5.63
N LEU A 198 0.27 10.68 -4.34
CA LEU A 198 0.31 9.50 -3.49
C LEU A 198 -0.88 9.55 -2.53
N SER A 199 -1.59 8.44 -2.35
CA SER A 199 -2.60 8.32 -1.29
C SER A 199 -2.04 7.47 -0.15
N ARG A 200 -2.42 7.79 1.08
CA ARG A 200 -2.09 6.95 2.24
C ARG A 200 -2.71 5.56 2.02
N LEU A 201 -1.97 4.50 2.33
CA LEU A 201 -2.52 3.15 2.25
C LEU A 201 -3.75 3.04 3.18
N GLY A 202 -4.78 2.31 2.73
CA GLY A 202 -6.03 2.17 3.47
C GLY A 202 -6.98 3.38 3.40
N SER A 203 -6.59 4.47 2.73
CA SER A 203 -7.38 5.70 2.54
C SER A 203 -7.51 6.08 1.07
N ASP A 204 -8.65 6.70 0.75
CA ASP A 204 -8.90 7.32 -0.56
C ASP A 204 -8.50 8.79 -0.55
N LEU A 205 -8.38 9.39 -1.74
CA LEU A 205 -8.20 10.83 -1.84
C LEU A 205 -9.49 11.55 -1.40
N PRO A 206 -9.38 12.72 -0.76
CA PRO A 206 -10.56 13.50 -0.33
C PRO A 206 -11.24 14.24 -1.49
N PHE A 207 -10.89 13.91 -2.74
CA PHE A 207 -11.44 14.49 -3.97
C PHE A 207 -11.36 13.49 -5.12
N GLU A 208 -12.20 13.71 -6.12
CA GLU A 208 -12.19 12.98 -7.39
C GLU A 208 -11.84 13.93 -8.54
N ILE A 209 -11.07 13.43 -9.51
CA ILE A 209 -10.78 14.17 -10.75
C ILE A 209 -11.84 13.77 -11.77
N LEU A 210 -12.85 14.63 -11.96
CA LEU A 210 -13.95 14.36 -12.88
C LEU A 210 -13.55 14.56 -14.36
N ASN A 211 -12.62 15.48 -14.63
CA ASN A 211 -12.16 15.75 -15.99
C ASN A 211 -10.72 16.31 -16.01
N GLY A 212 -9.99 16.03 -17.11
CA GLY A 212 -8.64 16.54 -17.33
C GLY A 212 -7.56 15.88 -16.47
N VAL A 213 -6.34 16.46 -16.51
CA VAL A 213 -5.19 16.02 -15.69
C VAL A 213 -4.60 17.24 -14.99
N PRO A 214 -4.71 17.34 -13.64
CA PRO A 214 -4.20 18.49 -12.91
C PRO A 214 -2.67 18.54 -12.93
N GLY A 215 -2.12 19.76 -12.90
CA GLY A 215 -0.72 19.99 -12.59
C GLY A 215 -0.45 20.01 -11.08
N TYR A 216 0.82 19.93 -10.68
CA TYR A 216 1.21 20.00 -9.26
C TYR A 216 0.72 21.29 -8.59
N ILE A 217 0.90 22.45 -9.26
CA ILE A 217 0.45 23.75 -8.75
C ILE A 217 -1.08 23.82 -8.66
N ASN A 218 -1.82 23.20 -9.59
CA ASN A 218 -3.29 23.19 -9.51
C ASN A 218 -3.79 22.47 -8.26
N LEU A 219 -3.11 21.41 -7.81
CA LEU A 219 -3.46 20.72 -6.58
C LEU A 219 -3.16 21.57 -5.34
N LEU A 220 -2.07 22.34 -5.35
CA LEU A 220 -1.76 23.29 -4.27
C LEU A 220 -2.80 24.42 -4.22
N ASP A 221 -3.16 24.99 -5.37
CA ASP A 221 -4.21 26.01 -5.46
C ASP A 221 -5.54 25.46 -4.96
N ALA A 222 -5.96 24.29 -5.44
CA ALA A 222 -7.22 23.65 -5.05
C ALA A 222 -7.28 23.31 -3.55
N ALA A 223 -6.21 22.77 -2.97
CA ALA A 223 -6.16 22.42 -1.55
C ALA A 223 -6.25 23.67 -0.64
N ASN A 224 -5.64 24.78 -1.03
CA ASN A 224 -5.73 26.04 -0.26
C ASN A 224 -7.07 26.75 -0.49
N ALA A 225 -7.58 26.76 -1.73
CA ALA A 225 -8.89 27.31 -2.07
C ALA A 225 -10.01 26.63 -1.28
N TRP A 226 -9.98 25.29 -1.19
CA TRP A 226 -10.94 24.50 -0.43
C TRP A 226 -10.95 24.86 1.05
N GLN A 227 -9.77 24.96 1.69
CA GLN A 227 -9.68 25.33 3.10
C GLN A 227 -10.24 26.74 3.35
N LEU A 228 -9.89 27.70 2.49
CA LEU A 228 -10.39 29.07 2.64
C LEU A 228 -11.92 29.18 2.53
N VAL A 229 -12.53 28.55 1.52
CA VAL A 229 -13.99 28.60 1.37
C VAL A 229 -14.72 27.84 2.47
N LYS A 230 -14.11 26.74 2.97
CA LYS A 230 -14.64 25.99 4.11
C LYS A 230 -14.66 26.85 5.38
N GLU A 231 -13.55 27.51 5.71
CA GLU A 231 -13.46 28.41 6.87
C GLU A 231 -14.41 29.61 6.75
N LEU A 232 -14.53 30.22 5.57
CA LEU A 232 -15.51 31.29 5.32
C LEU A 232 -16.94 30.81 5.53
N LYS A 233 -17.28 29.61 5.05
CA LYS A 233 -18.61 29.00 5.24
C LYS A 233 -18.88 28.73 6.71
N GLU A 234 -17.92 28.18 7.44
CA GLU A 234 -18.04 27.89 8.88
C GLU A 234 -18.18 29.16 9.71
N ALA A 235 -17.43 30.22 9.40
CA ALA A 235 -17.45 31.47 10.14
C ALA A 235 -18.70 32.32 9.89
N THR A 236 -19.24 32.31 8.66
CA THR A 236 -20.32 33.22 8.25
C THR A 236 -21.67 32.54 8.07
N GLY A 237 -21.70 31.21 7.88
CA GLY A 237 -22.89 30.47 7.47
C GLY A 237 -23.26 30.66 6.00
N LEU A 238 -22.58 31.53 5.26
CA LEU A 238 -22.89 31.88 3.86
C LEU A 238 -22.09 31.02 2.87
N ALA A 239 -22.64 30.80 1.68
CA ALA A 239 -21.87 30.17 0.60
C ALA A 239 -20.65 31.03 0.25
N ALA A 240 -19.52 30.42 -0.09
CA ALA A 240 -18.25 31.12 -0.29
C ALA A 240 -17.56 30.66 -1.58
N ALA A 241 -16.78 31.57 -2.17
CA ALA A 241 -15.97 31.32 -3.36
C ALA A 241 -14.57 31.90 -3.18
N SER A 242 -13.57 31.30 -3.81
CA SER A 242 -12.23 31.86 -3.90
C SER A 242 -11.61 31.58 -5.26
N SER A 243 -10.74 32.48 -5.71
CA SER A 243 -9.93 32.34 -6.91
C SER A 243 -8.47 32.38 -6.51
N PHE A 244 -7.73 31.32 -6.80
CA PHE A 244 -6.32 31.18 -6.45
C PHE A 244 -5.43 31.30 -7.67
N LYS A 245 -4.24 31.88 -7.46
CA LYS A 245 -3.17 31.92 -8.46
C LYS A 245 -1.83 31.86 -7.75
N HIS A 246 -0.99 30.91 -8.13
CA HIS A 246 0.34 30.70 -7.53
C HIS A 246 0.30 30.53 -6.00
N VAL A 247 -0.63 29.70 -5.53
CA VAL A 247 -0.80 29.31 -4.12
C VAL A 247 -1.19 30.50 -3.23
N SER A 248 -1.84 31.51 -3.80
CA SER A 248 -2.33 32.69 -3.08
C SER A 248 -3.71 33.09 -3.60
N PRO A 249 -4.61 33.58 -2.71
CA PRO A 249 -5.91 34.06 -3.15
C PRO A 249 -5.73 35.34 -3.97
N ALA A 250 -6.15 35.30 -5.23
CA ALA A 250 -6.36 36.51 -6.03
C ALA A 250 -7.64 37.25 -5.58
N GLY A 251 -8.61 36.51 -5.04
CA GLY A 251 -9.82 37.05 -4.42
C GLY A 251 -10.61 35.96 -3.69
N ALA A 252 -11.43 36.36 -2.72
CA ALA A 252 -12.36 35.49 -2.00
C ALA A 252 -13.59 36.29 -1.56
N ALA A 253 -14.76 35.65 -1.53
CA ALA A 253 -16.01 36.30 -1.19
C ALA A 253 -17.01 35.32 -0.56
N VAL A 254 -17.99 35.87 0.13
CA VAL A 254 -19.21 35.17 0.57
C VAL A 254 -20.41 35.68 -0.21
N ALA A 255 -21.40 34.82 -0.42
CA ALA A 255 -22.61 35.14 -1.16
C ALA A 255 -23.49 36.09 -0.34
N VAL A 256 -23.46 37.36 -0.72
CA VAL A 256 -24.35 38.40 -0.24
C VAL A 256 -25.23 38.88 -1.39
N PRO A 257 -26.45 39.39 -1.13
CA PRO A 257 -27.28 39.98 -2.16
C PRO A 257 -26.54 41.10 -2.88
N LEU A 258 -26.56 41.09 -4.21
CA LEU A 258 -26.04 42.18 -5.03
C LEU A 258 -27.01 43.37 -4.97
N SER A 259 -26.48 44.58 -4.87
CA SER A 259 -27.25 45.80 -5.11
C SER A 259 -27.59 45.97 -6.60
N ASP A 260 -28.58 46.81 -6.92
CA ASP A 260 -28.93 47.13 -8.31
C ASP A 260 -27.76 47.70 -9.14
N VAL A 261 -26.80 48.33 -8.47
CA VAL A 261 -25.58 48.87 -9.10
C VAL A 261 -24.61 47.75 -9.40
N GLU A 262 -24.41 46.80 -8.48
CA GLU A 262 -23.54 45.64 -8.67
C GLU A 262 -24.10 44.67 -9.69
N CYS A 263 -25.41 44.39 -9.68
CA CYS A 263 -26.09 43.62 -10.73
C CYS A 263 -25.79 44.19 -12.13
N ARG A 264 -25.90 45.51 -12.29
CA ARG A 264 -25.56 46.19 -13.55
C ARG A 264 -24.07 46.12 -13.88
N ALA A 265 -23.20 46.27 -12.89
CA ALA A 265 -21.75 46.23 -13.08
C ALA A 265 -21.23 44.83 -13.44
N TYR A 266 -21.87 43.78 -12.94
CA TYR A 266 -21.52 42.38 -13.20
C TYR A 266 -22.32 41.74 -14.34
N GLU A 267 -23.16 42.52 -15.02
CA GLU A 267 -23.99 42.06 -16.15
C GLU A 267 -24.94 40.90 -15.77
N VAL A 268 -25.48 40.92 -14.55
CA VAL A 268 -26.43 39.93 -14.03
C VAL A 268 -27.78 40.60 -13.76
N THR A 269 -28.90 39.98 -14.14
CA THR A 269 -30.24 40.50 -13.79
C THR A 269 -30.58 40.17 -12.33
N PRO A 270 -31.42 40.97 -11.64
CA PRO A 270 -31.83 40.68 -10.26
C PRO A 270 -32.41 39.28 -10.07
N GLU A 271 -33.16 38.78 -11.07
CA GLU A 271 -33.73 37.43 -11.05
C GLU A 271 -32.64 36.35 -11.18
N ALA A 272 -31.65 36.56 -12.07
CA ALA A 272 -30.55 35.61 -12.25
C ALA A 272 -29.59 35.60 -11.05
N ALA A 273 -29.40 36.74 -10.38
CA ALA A 273 -28.54 36.86 -9.21
C ALA A 273 -29.02 35.98 -8.03
N ALA A 274 -30.32 35.72 -7.92
CA ALA A 274 -30.90 34.88 -6.88
C ALA A 274 -30.60 33.37 -7.07
N GLU A 275 -30.22 32.96 -8.28
CA GLU A 275 -29.93 31.55 -8.63
C GLU A 275 -28.43 31.25 -8.78
N LEU A 276 -27.58 32.29 -8.74
CA LEU A 276 -26.13 32.09 -8.82
C LEU A 276 -25.63 31.32 -7.61
N THR A 277 -25.11 30.13 -7.86
CA THR A 277 -24.36 29.36 -6.86
C THR A 277 -22.87 29.54 -7.11
N PRO A 278 -22.03 29.44 -6.07
CA PRO A 278 -20.60 29.19 -6.24
C PRO A 278 -20.40 27.78 -6.84
N SER A 279 -20.77 27.59 -8.10
CA SER A 279 -20.41 26.38 -8.83
C SER A 279 -18.91 26.41 -8.99
N ALA A 280 -18.23 25.48 -8.31
CA ALA A 280 -16.78 25.35 -8.27
C ALA A 280 -16.20 25.46 -9.70
N LEU A 281 -15.47 26.56 -9.95
CA LEU A 281 -14.61 26.74 -11.12
C LEU A 281 -13.37 25.86 -11.00
#